data_AF-A0A968JR28-F1
#
_entry.id   AF-A0A968JR28-F1
#
_cell.length_a   1.000
_cell.length_b   1.000
_cell.length_c   1.000
_cell.angle_alpha   90.00
_cell.angle_beta   90.00
_cell.angle_gamma   90.00
#
_symmetry.space_group_name_H-M   'P 1'
#
loop_
_entity.id
_entity.type
_entity.pdbx_description
1 polymer ?
#
loop_
_entity_poly.entity_id
_entity_poly.type
_entity_poly.pdbx_seq_one_letter_code
_entity_poly.pdbx_strand_id
1 'polypeptide(L)'
;MGGQDVLFKPKSKGYSFIPDLYADLSIGDSLFEIKTVNRNFKSGDLKQLFIYIALRQVSDKENWKFAGLYNPRKGVYCKFNIKTLIYNLTGGKTPNEAFEQLLNGLNRDVEIDSRF
;
A
#
# COMPACT_ATOMS: atom_id res chain seq x y z
N MET A 1 25.13 -4.81 -16.58
CA MET A 1 24.01 -5.28 -15.74
C MET A 1 23.66 -4.16 -14.78
N GLY A 2 22.61 -3.37 -15.06
CA GLY A 2 22.16 -2.32 -14.14
C GLY A 2 21.38 -2.96 -13.00
N GLY A 3 21.89 -2.87 -11.78
CA GLY A 3 21.16 -3.31 -10.60
C GLY A 3 19.87 -2.51 -10.45
N GLN A 4 18.76 -3.16 -10.10
CA GLN A 4 17.58 -2.42 -9.68
C GLN A 4 17.84 -1.85 -8.28
N ASP A 5 17.51 -0.58 -8.06
CA ASP A 5 17.68 0.05 -6.76
C ASP A 5 16.83 -0.68 -5.71
N VAL A 6 17.51 -1.23 -4.69
CA VAL A 6 16.89 -1.88 -3.54
C VAL A 6 16.90 -0.90 -2.39
N LEU A 7 15.71 -0.51 -1.92
CA LEU A 7 15.55 0.39 -0.79
C LEU A 7 14.79 -0.32 0.33
N PHE A 8 15.44 -0.47 1.47
CA PHE A 8 14.84 -0.98 2.70
C PHE A 8 14.11 0.15 3.42
N LYS A 9 12.96 -0.18 4.01
CA LYS A 9 12.13 0.77 4.75
C LYS A 9 11.82 2.07 3.96
N PRO A 10 11.32 1.97 2.72
CA PRO A 10 10.94 3.16 1.97
C PRO A 10 9.85 3.92 2.72
N LYS A 11 10.05 5.23 2.88
CA LYS A 11 9.14 6.13 3.57
C LYS A 11 8.00 6.56 2.65
N SER A 12 6.77 6.39 3.11
CA SER A 12 5.57 7.05 2.58
C SER A 12 5.21 8.21 3.51
N LYS A 13 5.22 9.43 2.99
CA LYS A 13 4.84 10.62 3.76
C LYS A 13 3.37 10.52 4.20
N GLY A 14 3.12 10.88 5.45
CA GLY A 14 1.80 10.86 6.06
C GLY A 14 0.81 11.82 5.41
N TYR A 15 -0.47 11.65 5.75
CA TYR A 15 -1.58 12.46 5.24
C TYR A 15 -2.58 12.77 6.35
N SER A 16 -2.82 14.06 6.63
CA SER A 16 -3.69 14.51 7.72
C SER A 16 -3.25 13.89 9.07
N PHE A 17 -4.10 13.10 9.73
CA PHE A 17 -3.77 12.40 10.98
C PHE A 17 -2.93 11.13 10.77
N ILE A 18 -2.81 10.63 9.53
CA ILE A 18 -2.05 9.42 9.25
C ILE A 18 -0.56 9.80 9.29
N PRO A 19 0.23 9.23 10.22
CA PRO A 19 1.64 9.57 10.33
C PRO A 19 2.43 9.05 9.13
N ASP A 20 3.69 9.47 9.03
CA ASP A 20 4.64 8.86 8.10
C ASP A 20 4.70 7.34 8.34
N LEU A 21 4.63 6.57 7.26
CA LEU A 21 4.71 5.12 7.32
C LEU A 21 5.93 4.60 6.56
N TYR A 22 6.35 3.40 6.93
CA TYR A 22 7.49 2.71 6.32
C TYR A 22 7.03 1.32 5.89
N ALA A 23 7.12 1.03 4.59
CA ALA A 23 6.94 -0.34 4.11
C ALA A 23 8.21 -1.15 4.36
N ASP A 24 8.25 -2.43 4.03
CA ASP A 24 9.45 -3.24 4.26
C ASP A 24 10.54 -3.02 3.21
N LEU A 25 10.17 -3.05 1.94
CA LEU A 25 11.13 -3.11 0.84
C LEU A 25 10.56 -2.49 -0.44
N SER A 26 11.39 -1.81 -1.21
CA SER A 26 11.10 -1.51 -2.61
C SER A 26 12.29 -1.90 -3.49
N ILE A 27 11.99 -2.41 -4.68
CA ILE A 27 12.98 -2.83 -5.68
C ILE A 27 12.54 -2.25 -7.02
N GLY A 28 13.32 -1.32 -7.56
CA GLY A 28 12.96 -0.59 -8.77
C GLY A 28 11.57 0.05 -8.66
N ASP A 29 10.64 -0.34 -9.52
CA ASP A 29 9.26 0.18 -9.57
C ASP A 29 8.26 -0.61 -8.72
N SER A 30 8.73 -1.47 -7.82
CA SER A 30 7.91 -2.44 -7.09
C SER A 30 8.01 -2.26 -5.57
N LEU A 31 6.87 -2.20 -4.88
CA LEU A 31 6.77 -2.21 -3.42
C LEU A 31 6.54 -3.64 -2.90
N PHE A 32 7.18 -4.01 -1.80
CA PHE A 32 6.97 -5.29 -1.14
C PHE A 32 6.76 -5.12 0.36
N GLU A 33 5.78 -5.86 0.88
CA GLU A 33 5.54 -6.04 2.30
C GLU A 33 5.81 -7.51 2.67
N ILE A 34 6.57 -7.73 3.74
CA ILE A 34 7.05 -9.05 4.14
C ILE A 34 6.21 -9.56 5.31
N LYS A 35 5.64 -10.76 5.19
CA LYS A 35 4.85 -11.41 6.24
C LYS A 35 5.48 -12.72 6.67
N THR A 36 5.80 -12.85 7.95
CA THR A 36 6.37 -14.09 8.54
C THR A 36 5.30 -14.96 9.21
N VAL A 37 4.15 -15.13 8.55
CA VAL A 37 2.96 -15.77 9.14
C VAL A 37 2.76 -17.20 8.66
N ASN A 38 2.21 -18.08 9.51
CA ASN A 38 1.81 -19.44 9.12
C ASN A 38 0.33 -19.52 8.68
N ARG A 39 -0.05 -18.68 7.72
CA ARG A 39 -1.40 -18.64 7.12
C ARG A 39 -1.30 -18.12 5.69
N ASN A 40 -2.40 -18.18 4.94
CA ASN A 40 -2.51 -17.47 3.66
C ASN A 40 -2.59 -15.94 3.90
N PHE A 41 -2.24 -15.16 2.88
CA PHE A 41 -2.48 -13.72 2.89
C PHE A 41 -3.98 -13.46 3.06
N LYS A 42 -4.32 -12.45 3.86
CA LYS A 42 -5.68 -12.01 4.13
C LYS A 42 -5.88 -10.60 3.58
N SER A 43 -7.14 -10.17 3.49
CA SER A 43 -7.49 -8.83 3.02
C SER A 43 -6.80 -7.71 3.81
N GLY A 44 -6.54 -7.89 5.11
CA GLY A 44 -5.76 -6.95 5.92
C GLY A 44 -4.34 -6.72 5.42
N ASP A 45 -3.67 -7.76 4.92
CA ASP A 45 -2.31 -7.65 4.39
C ASP A 45 -2.29 -6.82 3.08
N LEU A 46 -3.33 -6.97 2.25
CA LEU A 46 -3.52 -6.15 1.04
C LEU A 46 -3.91 -4.71 1.37
N LYS A 47 -4.79 -4.50 2.37
CA LYS A 47 -5.17 -3.15 2.84
C LYS A 47 -3.95 -2.35 3.28
N GLN A 48 -2.98 -2.98 3.95
CA GLN A 48 -1.74 -2.32 4.33
C GLN A 48 -0.94 -1.83 3.11
N LEU A 49 -0.78 -2.67 2.08
CA LEU A 49 -0.15 -2.25 0.82
C LEU A 49 -0.88 -1.08 0.18
N PHE A 50 -2.22 -1.10 0.17
CA PHE A 50 -3.00 0.01 -0.39
C PHE A 50 -2.78 1.33 0.34
N ILE A 51 -2.62 1.31 1.67
CA ILE A 51 -2.34 2.53 2.44
C ILE A 51 -0.99 3.12 2.01
N TYR A 52 0.06 2.30 1.88
CA TYR A 52 1.37 2.79 1.42
C TYR A 52 1.32 3.42 0.04
N ILE A 53 0.60 2.78 -0.89
CA ILE A 53 0.42 3.26 -2.25
C ILE A 53 -0.36 4.58 -2.25
N ALA A 54 -1.47 4.65 -1.50
CA ALA A 54 -2.30 5.85 -1.39
C ALA A 54 -1.51 7.05 -0.86
N LEU A 55 -0.76 6.86 0.22
CA LEU A 55 0.07 7.91 0.82
C LEU A 55 1.16 8.40 -0.14
N ARG A 56 1.82 7.48 -0.85
CA ARG A 56 2.84 7.81 -1.84
C ARG A 56 2.26 8.60 -3.01
N GLN A 57 1.09 8.17 -3.47
CA GLN A 57 0.38 8.77 -4.61
C GLN A 57 0.00 10.22 -4.35
N VAL A 58 -0.52 10.52 -3.16
CA VAL A 58 -0.91 11.87 -2.77
C VAL A 58 0.30 12.76 -2.48
N SER A 59 1.37 12.20 -1.91
CA SER A 59 2.50 13.00 -1.44
C SER A 59 3.53 13.34 -2.52
N ASP A 60 3.94 12.35 -3.31
CA ASP A 60 5.15 12.46 -4.13
C ASP A 60 4.86 12.42 -5.64
N LYS A 61 3.61 12.18 -6.05
CA LYS A 61 3.14 12.04 -7.45
C LYS A 61 3.83 10.93 -8.28
N GLU A 62 4.90 10.33 -7.76
CA GLU A 62 5.66 9.25 -8.36
C GLU A 62 5.32 7.93 -7.64
N ASN A 63 4.83 6.95 -8.42
CA ASN A 63 4.25 5.72 -7.87
C ASN A 63 5.00 4.47 -8.32
N TRP A 64 5.08 3.51 -7.41
CA TRP A 64 5.36 2.14 -7.78
C TRP A 64 4.34 1.67 -8.82
N LYS A 65 4.81 0.94 -9.83
CA LYS A 65 3.94 0.31 -10.84
C LYS A 65 3.37 -1.00 -10.32
N PHE A 66 4.09 -1.65 -9.41
CA PHE A 66 3.71 -2.92 -8.82
C PHE A 66 3.78 -2.88 -7.31
N ALA A 67 2.95 -3.71 -6.66
CA ALA A 67 3.09 -4.01 -5.25
C ALA A 67 2.90 -5.51 -5.02
N GLY A 68 3.44 -6.01 -3.92
CA GLY A 68 3.40 -7.43 -3.62
C GLY A 68 3.55 -7.77 -2.15
N LEU A 69 3.08 -8.95 -1.80
CA LEU A 69 3.30 -9.56 -0.50
C LEU A 69 4.31 -10.70 -0.67
N TYR A 70 5.28 -10.78 0.24
CA TYR A 70 6.21 -11.90 0.30
C TYR A 70 6.13 -12.56 1.67
N ASN A 71 6.02 -13.89 1.69
CA ASN A 71 6.09 -14.67 2.91
C ASN A 71 7.26 -15.66 2.83
N PRO A 72 8.43 -15.29 3.39
CA PRO A 72 9.61 -16.15 3.34
C PRO A 72 9.40 -17.45 4.13
N ARG A 73 8.60 -17.44 5.19
CA ARG A 73 8.32 -18.64 6.02
C ARG A 73 7.63 -19.74 5.20
N LYS A 74 6.74 -19.35 4.28
CA LYS A 74 6.01 -20.29 3.41
C LYS A 74 6.57 -20.37 1.99
N GLY A 75 7.56 -19.56 1.64
CA GLY A 75 8.11 -19.46 0.28
C GLY A 75 7.10 -18.97 -0.76
N VAL A 76 6.07 -18.21 -0.35
CA VAL A 76 5.01 -17.73 -1.26
C VAL A 76 5.09 -16.23 -1.46
N TYR A 77 4.75 -15.77 -2.67
CA TYR A 77 4.65 -14.35 -2.98
C TYR A 77 3.45 -14.07 -3.90
N CYS A 78 2.97 -12.84 -3.86
CA CYS A 78 2.08 -12.31 -4.89
C CYS A 78 2.59 -10.93 -5.33
N LYS A 79 2.42 -10.62 -6.60
CA LYS A 79 2.77 -9.32 -7.20
C LYS A 79 1.67 -8.91 -8.15
N PHE A 80 1.25 -7.65 -8.09
CA PHE A 80 0.16 -7.13 -8.90
C PHE A 80 0.51 -5.75 -9.46
N ASN A 81 -0.07 -5.43 -10.62
CA ASN A 81 -0.01 -4.09 -11.18
C ASN A 81 -0.99 -3.19 -10.42
N ILE A 82 -0.48 -2.07 -9.91
CA ILE A 82 -1.25 -1.16 -9.06
C ILE A 82 -2.39 -0.52 -9.84
N LYS A 83 -2.14 -0.05 -11.07
CA LYS A 83 -3.14 0.61 -11.92
C LYS A 83 -4.32 -0.33 -12.21
N THR A 84 -4.04 -1.57 -12.62
CA THR A 84 -5.07 -2.58 -12.88
C THR A 84 -5.86 -2.91 -11.62
N LEU A 85 -5.18 -3.09 -10.49
CA LEU A 85 -5.84 -3.43 -9.23
C LEU A 85 -6.80 -2.33 -8.78
N ILE A 86 -6.38 -1.07 -8.83
CA ILE A 86 -7.23 0.06 -8.44
C ILE A 86 -8.41 0.21 -9.39
N TYR A 87 -8.16 0.15 -10.70
CA TYR A 87 -9.21 0.22 -11.72
C TYR A 87 -10.31 -0.82 -11.46
N ASN A 88 -9.91 -2.06 -11.17
CA ASN A 88 -10.84 -3.15 -10.86
C ASN A 88 -11.60 -2.92 -9.54
N LEU A 89 -10.94 -2.36 -8.53
CA LEU A 89 -11.55 -2.13 -7.20
C LEU A 89 -12.50 -0.94 -7.16
N THR A 90 -12.29 0.06 -8.01
CA THR A 90 -13.01 1.34 -7.95
C THR A 90 -14.09 1.47 -9.02
N GLY A 91 -14.25 0.45 -9.86
CA GLY A 91 -15.20 0.47 -10.97
C GLY A 91 -14.83 1.48 -12.06
N GLY A 92 -13.53 1.66 -12.32
CA GLY A 92 -13.04 2.50 -13.42
C GLY A 92 -12.52 3.89 -13.04
N LYS A 93 -12.43 4.23 -11.74
CA LYS A 93 -11.81 5.50 -11.31
C LYS A 93 -10.30 5.48 -11.49
N THR A 94 -9.72 6.66 -11.68
CA THR A 94 -8.25 6.76 -11.74
C THR A 94 -7.64 6.48 -10.35
N PRO A 95 -6.38 5.98 -10.30
CA PRO A 95 -5.65 5.79 -9.05
C PRO A 95 -5.63 6.99 -8.10
N ASN A 96 -5.44 8.21 -8.64
CA ASN A 96 -5.43 9.44 -7.82
C ASN A 96 -6.78 9.66 -7.14
N GLU A 97 -7.87 9.69 -7.91
CA GLU A 97 -9.22 9.95 -7.39
C GLU A 97 -9.66 8.88 -6.37
N ALA A 98 -9.34 7.62 -6.66
CA ALA A 98 -9.66 6.49 -5.80
C ALA A 98 -8.99 6.60 -4.43
N PHE A 99 -7.70 6.94 -4.40
CA PHE A 99 -6.95 7.02 -3.16
C PHE A 99 -7.20 8.30 -2.38
N GLU A 100 -7.38 9.44 -3.06
CA GLU A 100 -7.84 10.66 -2.38
C GLU A 100 -9.19 10.43 -1.72
N GLN A 101 -10.14 9.78 -2.39
CA GLN A 101 -11.42 9.41 -1.79
C GLN A 101 -11.27 8.41 -0.63
N LEU A 102 -10.38 7.42 -0.75
CA LEU A 102 -10.10 6.47 0.33
C LEU A 102 -9.54 7.19 1.56
N LEU A 103 -8.51 8.01 1.39
CA LEU A 103 -7.86 8.75 2.49
C LEU A 103 -8.80 9.79 3.11
N ASN A 104 -9.58 10.49 2.29
CA ASN A 104 -10.62 11.40 2.77
C ASN A 104 -11.74 10.67 3.52
N GLY A 105 -12.09 9.45 3.08
CA GLY A 105 -13.05 8.59 3.78
C GLY A 105 -12.55 8.16 5.16
N LEU A 106 -11.23 7.96 5.32
CA LEU A 106 -10.61 7.71 6.62
C LEU A 106 -10.57 8.98 7.50
N ASN A 107 -10.54 10.17 6.90
CA ASN A 107 -10.53 11.48 7.57
C ASN A 107 -11.89 11.97 8.08
N ARG A 108 -13.02 11.38 7.64
CA ARG A 108 -14.33 11.78 8.17
C ARG A 108 -14.37 11.39 9.64
N ASP A 109 -14.83 12.30 10.51
CA ASP A 109 -15.03 12.03 11.93
C ASP A 109 -15.85 10.75 12.09
N VAL A 110 -15.16 9.65 12.38
CA VAL A 110 -15.80 8.45 12.89
C VAL A 110 -15.97 8.75 14.37
N GLU A 111 -17.14 9.21 14.76
CA GLU A 111 -17.57 9.14 16.17
C GLU A 111 -17.48 7.66 16.58
N ILE A 112 -16.37 7.28 17.19
CA ILE A 112 -16.27 6.01 17.89
C ILE A 112 -17.08 6.24 19.16
N ASP A 113 -18.32 5.73 19.17
CA ASP A 113 -19.20 5.71 20.34
C ASP A 113 -18.49 4.91 21.46
N SER A 114 -17.65 5.61 22.23
CA SER A 114 -16.94 5.07 23.37
C SER A 114 -17.91 4.99 24.53
N ARG A 115 -18.77 3.96 24.50
CA ARG A 115 -19.50 3.54 25.70
C ARG A 115 -18.54 2.77 26.58
N PHE A 116 -18.10 3.42 27.66
CA PHE A 116 -17.54 2.76 28.84
C PHE A 116 -18.66 2.13 29.67
#